data_AF-A0A9E2GKG1-F1
#
_entry.id   AF-A0A9E2GKG1-F1
#
_cell.length_a   1.000
_cell.length_b   1.000
_cell.length_c   1.000
_cell.angle_alpha   90.00
_cell.angle_beta   90.00
_cell.angle_gamma   90.00
#
_symmetry.space_group_name_H-M   'P 1'
#
loop_
_entity.id
_entity.type
_entity.pdbx_description
1 polymer ?
#
loop_
_entity_poly.entity_id
_entity_poly.type
_entity_poly.pdbx_seq_one_letter_code
_entity_poly.pdbx_strand_id
1 'polypeptide(L)'
;MPPPWDKLAHVATFGTLTVLLELALRPRPWLLVLLPLLVSALDEFQQTFLPGRQAGLDDWLAGAAGVVVAYLLLRQTRLRELVSWLRG
;
A
#
# COMPACT_ATOMS: atom_id res chain seq x y z
N MET A 1 5.48 15.54 5.71
CA MET A 1 5.33 16.29 4.44
C MET A 1 4.07 17.13 4.55
N PRO A 2 3.99 18.33 3.94
CA PRO A 2 2.76 19.08 3.94
C PRO A 2 1.74 18.46 2.97
N PRO A 3 0.42 18.64 3.21
CA PRO A 3 -0.60 18.34 2.23
C PRO A 3 -0.37 19.05 0.89
N PRO A 4 -0.68 18.41 -0.26
CA PRO A 4 -1.23 17.05 -0.42
C PRO A 4 -0.15 15.94 -0.56
N TRP A 5 1.13 16.29 -0.38
CA TRP A 5 2.25 15.39 -0.68
C TRP A 5 2.39 14.24 0.32
N ASP A 6 1.94 14.42 1.55
CA ASP A 6 1.76 13.36 2.54
C ASP A 6 0.86 12.23 2.02
N LYS A 7 -0.32 12.56 1.50
CA LYS A 7 -1.29 11.61 0.99
C LYS A 7 -0.77 10.87 -0.23
N LEU A 8 -0.08 11.58 -1.13
CA LEU A 8 0.56 10.94 -2.28
C LEU A 8 1.65 9.96 -1.82
N ALA A 9 2.42 10.32 -0.78
CA ALA A 9 3.43 9.43 -0.21
C ALA A 9 2.79 8.16 0.38
N HIS A 10 1.65 8.27 1.07
CA HIS A 10 0.91 7.10 1.56
C HIS A 10 0.41 6.21 0.43
N VAL A 11 -0.24 6.78 -0.58
CA VAL A 11 -0.69 6.04 -1.78
C VAL A 11 0.47 5.29 -2.42
N ALA A 12 1.60 5.98 -2.66
CA ALA A 12 2.76 5.40 -3.31
C ALA A 12 3.44 4.31 -2.46
N THR A 13 3.59 4.55 -1.16
CA THR A 13 4.26 3.64 -0.23
C THR A 13 3.48 2.34 -0.09
N PHE A 14 2.19 2.43 0.23
CA PHE A 14 1.38 1.24 0.48
C PHE A 14 0.99 0.52 -0.82
N GLY A 15 0.84 1.23 -1.94
CA GLY A 15 0.71 0.60 -3.25
C GLY A 15 1.98 -0.17 -3.66
N THR A 16 3.16 0.40 -3.44
CA THR A 16 4.45 -0.27 -3.70
C THR A 16 4.60 -1.51 -2.80
N LEU A 17 4.26 -1.39 -1.52
CA LEU A 17 4.25 -2.52 -0.58
C LEU A 17 3.37 -3.67 -1.09
N THR A 18 2.16 -3.38 -1.58
CA THR A 18 1.28 -4.37 -2.18
C THR A 18 1.92 -5.07 -3.39
N VAL A 19 2.56 -4.33 -4.29
CA VAL A 19 3.26 -4.92 -5.45
C VAL A 19 4.43 -5.81 -5.01
N LEU A 20 5.26 -5.34 -4.08
CA LEU A 20 6.39 -6.11 -3.56
C LEU A 20 5.93 -7.38 -2.84
N LEU A 21 4.83 -7.31 -2.09
CA LEU A 21 4.24 -8.45 -1.40
C LEU A 21 3.77 -9.53 -2.40
N GLU A 22 3.13 -9.12 -3.50
CA GLU A 22 2.72 -10.02 -4.57
C GLU A 22 3.94 -10.67 -5.24
N LEU A 23 4.97 -9.88 -5.57
CA LEU A 23 6.21 -10.35 -6.17
C LEU A 23 6.95 -11.37 -5.29
N ALA A 24 7.06 -11.09 -3.99
CA ALA A 24 7.87 -11.88 -3.07
C ALA A 24 7.15 -13.16 -2.58
N LEU A 25 5.87 -13.06 -2.19
CA LEU A 25 5.22 -14.12 -1.41
C LEU A 25 4.06 -14.83 -2.12
N ARG A 26 3.52 -14.26 -3.21
CA ARG A 26 2.33 -14.79 -3.92
C ARG A 26 1.17 -15.14 -2.97
N PRO A 27 0.80 -14.24 -2.04
CA PRO A 27 -0.19 -14.56 -1.03
C PRO A 27 -1.59 -14.76 -1.66
N ARG A 28 -2.53 -15.30 -0.89
CA ARG A 28 -3.93 -15.34 -1.32
C ARG A 28 -4.42 -13.90 -1.61
N PRO A 29 -5.33 -13.68 -2.58
CA PRO A 29 -5.76 -12.33 -2.96
C PRO A 29 -6.27 -11.46 -1.80
N TRP A 30 -6.93 -12.05 -0.80
CA TRP A 30 -7.40 -11.31 0.37
C TRP A 30 -6.25 -10.90 1.30
N LEU A 31 -5.18 -11.70 1.42
CA LEU A 31 -3.98 -11.36 2.17
C LEU A 31 -3.20 -10.23 1.50
N LEU A 32 -3.23 -10.18 0.16
CA LEU A 32 -2.61 -9.12 -0.63
C LEU A 32 -3.20 -7.73 -0.36
N VAL A 33 -4.46 -7.67 0.08
CA VAL A 33 -5.14 -6.44 0.50
C VAL A 33 -5.00 -6.24 2.01
N LEU A 34 -5.27 -7.28 2.80
CA LEU A 34 -5.33 -7.18 4.26
C LEU A 34 -3.98 -6.78 4.86
N LEU A 35 -2.87 -7.42 4.46
CA LEU A 35 -1.58 -7.18 5.09
C LEU A 35 -1.07 -5.74 4.86
N PRO A 36 -1.04 -5.19 3.62
CA PRO A 36 -0.62 -3.81 3.42
C PRO A 36 -1.54 -2.80 4.10
N LEU A 37 -2.86 -3.07 4.16
CA LEU A 37 -3.81 -2.21 4.84
C LEU A 37 -3.58 -2.18 6.37
N LEU A 38 -3.26 -3.33 6.97
CA LEU A 38 -2.88 -3.41 8.39
C LEU A 38 -1.56 -2.70 8.67
N VAL A 39 -0.57 -2.83 7.77
CA VAL A 39 0.70 -2.09 7.88
C VAL A 39 0.45 -0.58 7.78
N SER A 40 -0.44 -0.14 6.90
CA SER A 40 -0.85 1.27 6.81
C SER A 40 -1.56 1.78 8.07
N ALA A 41 -2.43 0.98 8.67
CA ALA A 41 -3.05 1.33 9.95
C ALA A 41 -2.02 1.40 11.09
N LEU A 42 -1.04 0.48 11.07
CA LEU A 42 0.03 0.46 12.07
C LEU A 42 0.94 1.68 11.95
N ASP A 43 1.25 2.15 10.72
CA ASP A 43 2.01 3.37 10.49
C ASP A 43 1.34 4.59 11.15
N GLU A 44 0.02 4.75 10.96
CA GLU A 44 -0.75 5.81 11.61
C GLU A 44 -0.78 5.66 13.14
N PHE A 45 -0.93 4.44 13.64
CA PHE A 45 -0.86 4.19 15.08
C PHE A 45 0.53 4.56 15.63
N GLN A 46 1.61 4.19 14.95
CA GLN A 46 2.98 4.55 15.32
C GLN A 46 3.19 6.08 15.28
N GLN A 47 2.53 6.77 14.34
CA GLN A 47 2.57 8.22 14.21
C GLN A 47 2.04 8.94 15.46
N THR A 48 1.14 8.34 16.25
CA THR A 48 0.64 8.90 17.52
C THR A 48 1.73 9.08 18.59
N PHE A 49 2.83 8.33 18.47
CA PHE A 49 3.96 8.39 19.41
C PHE A 49 5.08 9.33 18.93
N LEU A 50 4.96 9.90 17.74
CA LEU A 50 5.99 10.76 17.16
C LEU A 50 5.69 12.25 17.43
N PRO A 51 6.54 12.97 18.17
CA PRO A 51 6.35 14.40 18.41
C PRO A 51 6.24 15.19 17.11
N GLY A 52 5.24 16.06 17.01
CA GLY A 52 5.03 16.89 15.82
C GLY A 52 4.37 16.17 14.64
N ARG A 53 3.93 14.93 14.80
CA ARG A 53 3.09 14.23 13.83
C ARG A 53 1.68 14.01 14.39
N GLN A 54 0.70 13.89 13.50
CA GLN A 54 -0.70 13.67 13.85
C GLN A 54 -1.19 12.45 13.08
N ALA A 55 -1.68 11.43 13.78
CA ALA A 55 -2.32 10.30 13.11
C ALA A 55 -3.62 10.77 12.45
N GLY A 56 -3.79 10.42 11.18
CA GLY A 56 -4.87 10.90 10.32
C GLY A 56 -5.69 9.74 9.76
N LEU A 57 -7.01 9.80 9.94
CA LEU A 57 -7.91 8.88 9.24
C LEU A 57 -7.78 9.05 7.70
N ASP A 58 -7.57 10.28 7.25
CA ASP A 58 -7.36 10.62 5.85
C ASP A 58 -6.04 10.09 5.29
N ASP A 59 -4.99 10.03 6.10
CA ASP A 59 -3.72 9.40 5.74
C ASP A 59 -3.88 7.87 5.62
N TRP A 60 -4.57 7.22 6.56
CA TRP A 60 -4.90 5.79 6.42
C TRP A 60 -5.75 5.49 5.17
N LEU A 61 -6.74 6.33 4.86
CA LEU A 61 -7.55 6.22 3.64
C LEU A 61 -6.71 6.41 2.38
N ALA A 62 -5.71 7.30 2.39
CA ALA A 62 -4.76 7.45 1.30
C ALA A 62 -3.93 6.16 1.11
N GLY A 63 -3.48 5.54 2.19
CA GLY A 63 -2.82 4.23 2.14
C GLY A 63 -3.72 3.14 1.59
N ALA A 64 -4.97 3.07 2.05
CA ALA A 64 -5.97 2.14 1.54
C ALA A 64 -6.22 2.32 0.02
N ALA A 65 -6.26 3.56 -0.46
CA ALA A 65 -6.38 3.85 -1.89
C ALA A 65 -5.17 3.30 -2.68
N GLY A 66 -3.95 3.45 -2.16
CA GLY A 66 -2.74 2.85 -2.73
C GLY A 66 -2.82 1.33 -2.86
N VAL A 67 -3.26 0.66 -1.79
CA VAL A 67 -3.47 -0.80 -1.76
C VAL A 67 -4.50 -1.24 -2.79
N VAL A 68 -5.65 -0.56 -2.87
CA VAL A 68 -6.72 -0.90 -3.82
C VAL A 68 -6.26 -0.68 -5.25
N VAL A 69 -5.61 0.44 -5.56
CA VAL A 69 -5.09 0.73 -6.90
C VAL A 69 -4.08 -0.34 -7.32
N ALA A 70 -3.09 -0.63 -6.47
CA ALA A 70 -2.09 -1.67 -6.74
C ALA A 70 -2.74 -3.04 -6.94
N TYR A 71 -3.68 -3.43 -6.07
CA TYR A 71 -4.43 -4.67 -6.22
C TYR A 71 -5.14 -4.75 -7.57
N LEU A 72 -5.91 -3.72 -7.95
CA LEU A 72 -6.64 -3.69 -9.21
C LEU A 72 -5.71 -3.76 -10.43
N LEU A 73 -4.58 -3.05 -10.39
CA LEU A 73 -3.54 -3.11 -11.41
C LEU A 73 -2.99 -4.53 -11.55
N LEU A 74 -2.70 -5.22 -10.44
CA LEU A 74 -2.26 -6.62 -10.42
C LEU A 74 -3.34 -7.62 -10.90
N ARG A 75 -4.60 -7.21 -10.99
CA ARG A 75 -5.67 -8.03 -11.60
C ARG A 75 -5.75 -7.87 -13.13
N GLN A 76 -5.15 -6.83 -13.70
CA GLN A 76 -5.12 -6.64 -15.15
C GLN A 76 -4.17 -7.64 -15.82
N THR A 77 -4.63 -8.34 -16.86
CA THR A 77 -3.88 -9.40 -17.55
C THR A 77 -2.50 -8.94 -18.06
N ARG A 78 -2.43 -7.74 -18.67
CA ARG A 78 -1.18 -7.14 -19.14
C ARG A 78 -0.14 -6.95 -18.03
N LEU A 79 -0.57 -6.54 -16.84
CA LEU A 79 0.34 -6.31 -15.72
C LEU A 79 0.71 -7.61 -15.01
N ARG A 80 -0.18 -8.61 -15.02
CA ARG A 80 0.14 -9.96 -14.55
C ARG A 80 1.25 -10.61 -15.35
N GLU A 81 1.25 -10.43 -16.67
CA GLU A 81 2.31 -10.93 -17.54
C GLU A 81 3.66 -10.27 -17.20
N LEU A 82 3.71 -8.94 -17.07
CA LEU A 82 4.90 -8.22 -16.63
C LEU A 82 5.40 -8.71 -15.26
N VAL A 83 4.50 -8.84 -14.29
CA VAL A 83 4.80 -9.31 -12.95
C VAL A 83 5.29 -10.76 -12.96
N SER A 84 4.80 -11.60 -13.88
CA SER A 84 5.29 -12.96 -14.06
C SER A 84 6.70 -12.99 -14.63
N TRP A 85 7.03 -12.06 -15.54
CA TRP A 85 8.39 -11.87 -16.07
C TRP A 85 9.37 -11.43 -15.00
N LEU A 86 8.99 -10.48 -14.15
CA LEU A 86 9.84 -10.01 -13.04
C LEU A 86 10.11 -11.08 -11.97
N ARG A 87 9.39 -12.21 -12.01
CA ARG A 87 9.54 -13.33 -11.08
C ARG A 87 10.34 -14.51 -11.64
N GLY A 88 10.62 -14.51 -12.95
CA GLY A 88 11.36 -15.57 -13.65
C GLY A 88 12.83 -15.23 -13.76
#